data_AF-A0A1Z9LH62-F1
#
_entry.id   AF-A0A1Z9LH62-F1
#
_cell.length_a   1.000
_cell.length_b   1.000
_cell.length_c   1.000
_cell.angle_alpha   90.00
_cell.angle_beta   90.00
_cell.angle_gamma   90.00
#
_symmetry.space_group_name_H-M   'P 1'
#
loop_
_entity.id
_entity.type
_entity.pdbx_description
1 polymer ?
#
loop_
_entity_poly.entity_id
_entity_poly.type
_entity_poly.pdbx_seq_one_letter_code
_entity_poly.pdbx_strand_id
1 'polypeptide(L)'
;MKALTCALVLSLLSPAQVAAQGYQPLDRVEGWLIERRLDDAQNPLCRASIPGLGTWFSARVRLDRAGNVVVPPGLDRPDATALPAVREALKLCRTTILYF
;
A
#
# COMPACT_ATOMS: atom_id res chain seq x y z
N MET A 1 -32.50 -40.43 24.75
CA MET A 1 -31.70 -39.20 24.93
C MET A 1 -30.75 -39.10 23.74
N LYS A 2 -31.05 -38.21 22.77
CA LYS A 2 -30.20 -37.99 21.59
C LYS A 2 -29.13 -36.97 21.97
N ALA A 3 -27.89 -37.41 22.12
CA ALA A 3 -26.74 -36.52 22.24
C ALA A 3 -26.54 -35.86 20.87
N LEU A 4 -26.89 -34.58 20.79
CA LEU A 4 -26.59 -33.73 19.64
C LEU A 4 -25.11 -33.38 19.75
N THR A 5 -24.25 -34.21 19.17
CA THR A 5 -22.81 -33.98 19.16
C THR A 5 -22.54 -32.71 18.35
N CYS A 6 -22.17 -31.63 19.05
CA CYS A 6 -21.60 -30.42 18.48
C CYS A 6 -20.34 -30.76 17.68
N ALA A 7 -20.51 -31.12 16.41
CA ALA A 7 -19.46 -31.05 15.41
C ALA A 7 -19.22 -29.56 15.14
N LEU A 8 -18.43 -28.95 16.04
CA LEU A 8 -17.99 -27.57 15.97
C LEU A 8 -17.27 -27.37 14.64
N VAL A 9 -17.93 -26.62 13.78
CA VAL A 9 -17.53 -26.08 12.48
C VAL A 9 -16.02 -25.76 12.44
N LEU A 10 -15.22 -26.71 11.95
CA LEU A 10 -13.79 -26.54 11.67
C LEU A 10 -13.53 -26.08 10.22
N SER A 11 -14.52 -25.45 9.57
CA SER A 11 -14.49 -25.11 8.15
C SER A 11 -14.36 -23.61 7.85
N LEU A 12 -13.99 -22.77 8.82
CA LEU A 12 -13.86 -21.32 8.62
C LEU A 12 -12.42 -20.79 8.59
N LEU A 13 -11.40 -21.64 8.66
CA LEU A 13 -10.03 -21.24 8.31
C LEU A 13 -9.83 -21.29 6.80
N SER A 14 -10.69 -20.61 6.05
CA SER A 14 -10.26 -20.12 4.74
C SER A 14 -9.20 -19.08 5.05
N PRO A 15 -7.93 -19.25 4.65
CA PRO A 15 -7.04 -18.10 4.63
C PRO A 15 -7.75 -17.07 3.77
N ALA A 16 -8.08 -15.93 4.35
CA ALA A 16 -8.67 -14.82 3.63
C ALA A 16 -7.64 -14.41 2.57
N GLN A 17 -7.67 -15.06 1.41
CA GLN A 17 -6.99 -14.66 0.19
C GLN A 17 -7.76 -13.46 -0.38
N VAL A 18 -8.02 -12.47 0.47
CA VAL A 18 -8.31 -11.11 0.03
C VAL A 18 -6.95 -10.47 -0.24
N ALA A 19 -6.17 -11.11 -1.12
CA ALA A 19 -5.04 -10.43 -1.76
C ALA A 19 -5.69 -9.38 -2.65
N ALA A 20 -5.83 -8.17 -2.10
CA ALA A 20 -6.39 -7.05 -2.82
C ALA A 20 -5.65 -6.90 -4.15
N GLN A 21 -6.35 -7.15 -5.27
CA GLN A 21 -5.73 -7.07 -6.60
C GLN A 21 -5.27 -5.64 -6.95
N GLY A 22 -5.69 -4.65 -6.14
CA GLY A 22 -5.26 -3.26 -6.21
C GLY A 22 -4.39 -2.85 -5.02
N TYR A 23 -3.61 -1.79 -5.23
CA TYR A 23 -2.88 -1.11 -4.17
C TYR A 23 -3.82 -0.64 -3.06
N GLN A 24 -3.49 -0.97 -1.82
CA GLN A 24 -4.22 -0.56 -0.63
C GLN A 24 -3.44 0.54 0.09
N PRO A 25 -4.12 1.55 0.66
CA PRO A 25 -3.52 2.49 1.60
C PRO A 25 -2.83 1.72 2.75
N LEU A 26 -1.57 2.06 3.03
CA LEU A 26 -0.80 1.47 4.11
C LEU A 26 -0.49 2.51 5.20
N ASP A 27 -0.08 3.72 4.79
CA ASP A 27 0.38 4.75 5.72
C ASP A 27 0.27 6.16 5.11
N ARG A 28 0.40 7.18 5.97
CA ARG A 28 0.50 8.59 5.59
C ARG A 28 1.72 9.22 6.25
N VAL A 29 2.72 9.57 5.44
CA VAL A 29 3.98 10.18 5.88
C VAL A 29 4.06 11.58 5.31
N GLU A 30 4.02 12.61 6.16
CA GLU A 30 4.18 14.01 5.75
C GLU A 30 3.27 14.41 4.58
N GLY A 31 2.01 13.97 4.60
CA GLY A 31 1.02 14.23 3.54
C GLY A 31 1.10 13.32 2.32
N TRP A 32 2.11 12.45 2.22
CA TRP A 32 2.20 11.42 1.19
C TRP A 32 1.46 10.15 1.61
N LEU A 33 0.67 9.61 0.71
CA LEU A 33 0.04 8.30 0.86
C LEU A 33 1.01 7.21 0.39
N ILE A 34 1.33 6.29 1.29
CA ILE A 34 2.03 5.05 0.99
C ILE A 34 0.99 3.98 0.71
N GLU A 35 1.11 3.29 -0.43
CA GLU A 35 0.23 2.20 -0.80
C GLU A 35 1.03 0.94 -1.09
N ARG A 36 0.44 -0.22 -0.79
CA ARG A 36 1.04 -1.53 -1.05
C ARG A 36 0.08 -2.46 -1.78
N ARG A 37 0.62 -3.24 -2.71
CA ARG A 37 0.01 -4.44 -3.26
C ARG A 37 0.98 -5.61 -3.12
N LEU A 38 0.49 -6.84 -3.07
CA LEU A 38 1.32 -8.04 -3.25
C LEU A 38 1.24 -8.52 -4.71
N ASP A 39 2.36 -8.87 -5.33
CA ASP A 39 2.36 -9.55 -6.62
C ASP A 39 1.96 -11.03 -6.49
N ASP A 40 1.94 -11.76 -7.61
CA ASP A 40 1.53 -13.17 -7.63
C ASP A 40 2.48 -14.07 -6.82
N ALA A 41 3.74 -13.63 -6.64
CA ALA A 41 4.75 -14.29 -5.81
C ALA A 41 4.75 -13.77 -4.35
N GLN A 42 3.74 -13.00 -3.95
CA GLN A 42 3.59 -12.38 -2.63
C GLN A 42 4.68 -11.36 -2.29
N ASN A 43 5.41 -10.82 -3.28
CA ASN A 43 6.37 -9.74 -3.04
C ASN A 43 5.64 -8.40 -2.88
N PRO A 44 6.08 -7.54 -1.95
CA PRO A 44 5.48 -6.23 -1.75
C PRO A 44 5.85 -5.25 -2.88
N LEU A 45 4.83 -4.76 -3.58
CA LEU A 45 4.91 -3.63 -4.50
C LEU A 45 4.43 -2.37 -3.79
N CYS A 46 5.34 -1.43 -3.55
CA CYS A 46 5.04 -0.19 -2.81
C CYS A 46 5.21 1.05 -3.67
N ARG A 47 4.28 1.99 -3.51
CA ARG A 47 4.29 3.29 -4.18
C ARG A 47 3.89 4.41 -3.22
N ALA A 48 4.35 5.62 -3.53
CA ALA A 48 4.01 6.82 -2.77
C ALA A 48 3.46 7.89 -3.72
N SER A 49 2.38 8.54 -3.31
CA SER A 49 1.82 9.70 -4.01
C SER A 49 1.22 10.71 -3.04
N ILE A 50 1.19 11.97 -3.44
CA ILE A 50 0.38 12.97 -2.75
C ILE A 50 -1.07 12.80 -3.24
N PRO A 51 -2.04 12.52 -2.36
CA PRO A 51 -3.44 12.50 -2.74
C PRO A 51 -3.85 13.83 -3.35
N GLY A 52 -4.63 13.79 -4.43
CA GLY A 52 -5.13 15.00 -5.09
C GLY A 52 -6.48 14.73 -5.75
N LEU A 53 -6.94 15.67 -6.57
CA LEU A 53 -8.23 15.58 -7.26
C LEU A 53 -8.32 14.41 -8.25
N GLY A 54 -7.17 13.93 -8.74
CA GLY A 54 -7.09 12.73 -9.57
C GLY A 54 -7.28 11.44 -8.76
N THR A 55 -8.24 10.62 -9.17
CA THR A 55 -8.45 9.28 -8.58
C THR A 55 -7.41 8.27 -9.07
N TRP A 56 -6.67 8.58 -10.14
CA TRP A 56 -5.69 7.70 -10.76
C TRP A 56 -4.27 8.03 -10.29
N PHE A 57 -3.44 7.02 -10.03
CA PHE A 57 -2.08 7.20 -9.52
C PHE A 57 -1.19 8.06 -10.45
N SER A 58 -1.32 7.91 -11.77
CA SER A 58 -0.55 8.69 -12.75
C SER A 58 -0.92 10.18 -12.78
N ALA A 59 -2.12 10.53 -12.32
CA ALA A 59 -2.60 11.92 -12.21
C ALA A 59 -2.13 12.62 -10.92
N ARG A 60 -1.29 11.96 -10.11
CA ARG A 60 -0.78 12.49 -8.85
C ARG A 60 0.72 12.76 -8.92
N VAL A 61 1.14 13.72 -8.08
CA VAL A 61 2.55 13.85 -7.70
C VAL A 61 2.97 12.56 -7.00
N ARG A 62 4.05 11.94 -7.47
CA ARG A 62 4.45 10.59 -7.04
C ARG A 62 5.95 10.41 -7.06
N LEU A 63 6.41 9.35 -6.41
CA LEU A 63 7.78 8.85 -6.60
C LEU A 63 7.80 7.77 -7.68
N ASP A 64 8.74 7.89 -8.62
CA ASP A 64 9.04 6.81 -9.56
C ASP A 64 9.83 5.67 -8.90
N ARG A 65 10.21 4.65 -9.67
CA ARG A 65 10.98 3.51 -9.16
C ARG A 65 12.38 3.90 -8.68
N ALA A 66 12.96 4.97 -9.22
CA ALA A 66 14.26 5.50 -8.82
C ALA A 66 14.15 6.46 -7.62
N GLY A 67 12.94 6.75 -7.14
CA GLY A 67 12.71 7.67 -6.02
C GLY A 67 12.75 9.15 -6.42
N ASN A 68 12.62 9.45 -7.70
CA ASN A 68 12.49 10.83 -8.19
C ASN A 68 11.03 11.29 -8.11
N VAL A 69 10.86 12.58 -7.82
CA VAL A 69 9.53 13.21 -7.81
C VAL A 69 9.07 13.43 -9.25
N VAL A 70 7.96 12.80 -9.61
CA VAL A 70 7.26 13.02 -10.86
C VAL A 70 6.03 13.88 -10.59
N VAL A 71 5.99 15.04 -11.25
CA VAL A 71 4.91 16.02 -11.14
C VAL A 71 4.13 16.02 -12.45
N PRO A 72 2.83 15.63 -12.44
CA PRO A 72 1.97 15.77 -13.61
C PRO A 72 1.82 17.23 -14.07
N PRO A 73 1.49 17.48 -15.35
CA PRO A 73 1.22 18.83 -15.84
C PRO A 73 0.12 19.53 -15.02
N GLY A 74 0.31 20.82 -14.74
CA GLY A 74 -0.66 21.64 -14.01
C GLY A 74 -0.67 21.45 -12.49
N LEU A 75 0.27 20.68 -11.93
CA LEU A 75 0.47 20.57 -10.49
C LEU A 75 1.82 21.18 -10.08
N ASP A 76 1.87 21.68 -8.84
CA ASP A 76 3.09 22.22 -8.28
C ASP A 76 4.02 21.11 -7.76
N ARG A 77 5.32 21.37 -7.83
CA ARG A 77 6.32 20.51 -7.20
C ARG A 77 6.18 20.63 -5.68
N PRO A 78 6.05 19.51 -4.96
CA PRO A 78 5.94 19.54 -3.51
C PRO A 78 7.25 19.94 -2.85
N ASP A 79 7.16 20.37 -1.60
CA ASP A 79 8.33 20.58 -0.76
C ASP A 79 9.17 19.29 -0.67
N ALA A 80 10.48 19.46 -0.82
CA ALA A 80 11.45 18.38 -0.74
C ALA A 80 11.70 17.90 0.70
N THR A 81 11.32 18.67 1.72
CA THR A 81 11.56 18.36 3.14
C THR A 81 11.00 16.99 3.55
N ALA A 82 9.85 16.60 3.00
CA ALA A 82 9.23 15.29 3.27
C ALA A 82 9.93 14.10 2.59
N LEU A 83 10.71 14.33 1.53
CA LEU A 83 11.20 13.25 0.66
C LEU A 83 12.10 12.22 1.36
N PRO A 84 13.00 12.58 2.30
CA PRO A 84 13.77 11.59 3.03
C PRO A 84 12.88 10.59 3.80
N ALA A 85 11.87 11.08 4.53
CA ALA A 85 10.95 10.24 5.29
C ALA A 85 10.11 9.34 4.39
N VAL A 86 9.59 9.88 3.29
CA VAL A 86 8.78 9.12 2.32
C VAL A 86 9.60 8.02 1.63
N ARG A 87 10.88 8.30 1.31
CA ARG A 87 11.79 7.31 0.73
C ARG A 87 12.11 6.19 1.71
N GLU A 88 12.33 6.51 2.98
CA GLU A 88 12.55 5.49 4.01
C GLU A 88 11.30 4.64 4.22
N ALA A 89 10.12 5.25 4.28
CA ALA A 89 8.84 4.54 4.33
C ALA A 89 8.67 3.58 3.14
N LEU A 90 9.02 3.99 1.91
CA LEU A 90 9.00 3.09 0.76
C LEU A 90 10.00 1.95 0.86
N LYS A 91 11.19 2.21 1.41
CA LYS A 91 12.21 1.18 1.64
C LYS A 91 11.70 0.15 2.65
N LEU A 92 11.20 0.59 3.81
CA LEU A 92 10.59 -0.27 4.82
C LEU A 92 9.39 -1.05 4.27
N CYS A 93 8.56 -0.38 3.46
CA CYS A 93 7.43 -1.01 2.79
C CYS A 93 7.85 -2.18 1.91
N ARG A 94 9.04 -2.13 1.29
CA ARG A 94 9.54 -3.17 0.40
C ARG A 94 10.30 -4.28 1.13
N THR A 95 10.88 -4.00 2.30
CA THR A 95 11.73 -4.96 3.02
C THR A 95 10.95 -5.99 3.82
N THR A 96 9.73 -5.66 4.26
CA THR A 96 8.95 -6.55 5.14
C THR A 96 7.46 -6.40 4.89
N ILE A 97 6.74 -7.53 4.94
CA ILE A 97 5.26 -7.53 4.95
C ILE A 97 4.75 -6.83 6.20
N LEU A 98 5.47 -6.95 7.31
CA LEU A 98 5.14 -6.32 8.56
C LEU A 98 5.74 -4.91 8.59
N TYR A 99 4.96 -3.92 8.15
CA TYR A 99 5.34 -2.51 8.15
C TYR A 99 5.26 -1.98 9.59
N PHE A 100 6.41 -1.83 10.26
CA PHE A 100 6.54 -1.36 11.65
C PHE A 100 7.57 -0.23 11.73
#